data_AF-A0A958C3S3-F1
#
_entry.id   AF-A0A958C3S3-F1
#
_cell.length_a   1.000
_cell.length_b   1.000
_cell.length_c   1.000
_cell.angle_alpha   90.00
_cell.angle_beta   90.00
_cell.angle_gamma   90.00
#
_symmetry.space_group_name_H-M   'P 1'
#
loop_
_entity.id
_entity.type
_entity.pdbx_description
1 polymer ?
#
loop_
_entity_poly.entity_id
_entity_poly.type
_entity_poly.pdbx_seq_one_letter_code
_entity_poly.pdbx_strand_id
1 'polypeptide(L)'
;MDGTVQPGEGWTITATPQGDPWAVKQTETTDATGTAVVQLTPGTWQIKETVQSGWKPITPSTVYLTLDQYAPPGATDPVVFKNLEPPCYASITVEKNGLGTDANGGTVWLGPLAGWQITLSRPDGKIYPVTMTTDGSGKVTFENLIPGVYSVKEAVQAGWEAVSDNPQTVVIRDCEDARVLFENKEIAGDLQISGTKYFRAWVPPYQGVTVGLSGWEITATLKGTDPAIFVTTHTDALGNYKFSEATLDAAGMAIPGATITVCEEQRDHWIAVTPTCVDVMFPYPVPATYTGAKVNFTNVQDPPLPGASVSSAGSSSANCAVSYTVKRGDNLSSIAAANGTTVAAMTQLNGLANPNMIRAGQTLCVQ
;
A
#
# COMPACT_ATOMS: atom_id res chain seq x y z
N MET A 1 -17.60 26.24 26.59
CA MET A 1 -18.84 26.31 25.78
C MET A 1 -19.07 27.78 25.45
N ASP A 2 -18.52 28.25 24.34
CA ASP A 2 -18.65 29.63 23.84
C ASP A 2 -19.77 29.74 22.79
N GLY A 3 -20.89 29.04 23.02
CA GLY A 3 -21.95 28.87 22.03
C GLY A 3 -22.46 30.21 21.48
N THR A 4 -22.39 30.37 20.17
CA THR A 4 -23.05 31.46 19.45
C THR A 4 -24.56 31.38 19.68
N VAL A 5 -25.16 32.42 20.25
CA VAL A 5 -26.62 32.55 20.37
C VAL A 5 -27.19 32.70 18.97
N GLN A 6 -28.11 31.82 18.58
CA GLN A 6 -28.80 31.86 17.29
C GLN A 6 -30.30 32.13 17.50
N PRO A 7 -30.98 32.79 16.53
CA PRO A 7 -32.42 32.91 16.55
C PRO A 7 -33.12 31.54 16.54
N GLY A 8 -34.10 31.34 17.42
CA GLY A 8 -34.93 30.14 17.41
C GLY A 8 -36.16 30.34 16.55
N GLU A 9 -36.14 29.89 15.29
CA GLU A 9 -37.32 29.85 14.41
C GLU A 9 -38.25 28.68 14.76
N GLY A 10 -39.56 28.84 14.55
CA GLY A 10 -40.51 27.74 14.72
C GLY A 10 -40.93 27.45 16.16
N TRP A 11 -40.61 28.31 17.13
CA TRP A 11 -40.99 28.14 18.55
C TRP A 11 -42.39 28.66 18.82
N THR A 12 -43.23 27.83 19.44
CA THR A 12 -44.59 28.24 19.79
C THR A 12 -44.61 29.05 21.09
N ILE A 13 -45.04 30.31 21.00
CA ILE A 13 -45.24 31.22 22.13
C ILE A 13 -46.73 31.36 22.39
N THR A 14 -47.14 31.16 23.64
CA THR A 14 -48.52 31.29 24.10
C THR A 14 -48.65 32.43 25.10
N ALA A 15 -49.57 33.37 24.86
CA ALA A 15 -49.96 34.40 25.82
C ALA A 15 -51.34 34.10 26.39
N THR A 16 -51.44 33.88 27.70
CA THR A 16 -52.70 33.55 28.39
C THR A 16 -53.07 34.65 29.39
N PRO A 17 -54.24 35.30 29.26
CA PRO A 17 -54.63 36.37 30.17
C PRO A 17 -54.88 35.83 31.57
N GLN A 18 -54.55 36.64 32.59
CA GLN A 18 -54.71 36.28 34.00
C GLN A 18 -55.80 37.15 34.62
N GLY A 19 -56.94 36.54 34.93
CA GLY A 19 -58.05 37.18 35.65
C GLY A 19 -58.95 38.10 34.81
N ASP A 20 -58.68 38.27 33.51
CA ASP A 20 -59.59 38.95 32.57
C ASP A 20 -60.45 37.92 31.80
N PRO A 21 -61.78 37.89 32.02
CA PRO A 21 -62.68 36.95 31.34
C PRO A 21 -62.97 37.30 29.88
N TRP A 22 -62.60 38.48 29.39
CA TRP A 22 -62.85 38.93 28.02
C TRP A 22 -61.63 38.84 27.12
N ALA A 23 -60.44 38.83 27.71
CA ALA A 23 -59.20 38.62 26.98
C ALA A 23 -59.10 37.15 26.49
N VAL A 24 -58.61 36.97 25.27
CA VAL A 24 -58.47 35.65 24.64
C VAL A 24 -57.01 35.25 24.60
N LYS A 25 -56.73 33.97 24.86
CA LYS A 25 -55.40 33.38 24.68
C LYS A 25 -54.93 33.58 23.23
N GLN A 26 -53.69 34.04 23.07
CA GLN A 26 -53.02 34.14 21.77
C GLN A 26 -51.90 33.12 21.66
N THR A 27 -51.61 32.69 20.44
CA THR A 27 -50.54 31.74 20.15
C THR A 27 -49.90 32.09 18.83
N GLU A 28 -48.59 32.28 18.84
CA GLU A 28 -47.78 32.65 17.69
C GLU A 28 -46.57 31.73 17.60
N THR A 29 -45.95 31.70 16.42
CA THR A 29 -44.71 30.97 16.17
C THR A 29 -43.60 31.96 15.84
N THR A 30 -42.40 31.76 16.37
CA THR A 30 -41.26 32.63 16.04
C THR A 30 -40.86 32.49 14.57
N ASP A 31 -40.53 33.61 13.95
CA ASP A 31 -40.05 33.67 12.56
C ASP A 31 -38.55 33.32 12.42
N ALA A 32 -38.00 33.41 11.21
CA ALA A 32 -36.58 33.19 10.91
C ALA A 32 -35.61 34.10 11.69
N THR A 33 -36.10 35.21 12.27
CA THR A 33 -35.33 36.10 13.14
C THR A 33 -35.49 35.75 14.62
N GLY A 34 -36.22 34.69 14.95
CA GLY A 34 -36.50 34.25 16.31
C GLY A 34 -37.55 35.09 17.03
N THR A 35 -38.34 35.89 16.30
CA THR A 35 -39.28 36.84 16.88
C THR A 35 -40.72 36.36 16.71
N ALA A 36 -41.53 36.49 17.76
CA ALA A 36 -42.99 36.34 17.71
C ALA A 36 -43.63 37.60 18.29
N VAL A 37 -44.62 38.17 17.59
CA VAL A 37 -45.31 39.40 18.02
C VAL A 37 -46.76 39.07 18.33
N VAL A 38 -47.17 39.32 19.58
CA VAL A 38 -48.55 39.18 20.05
C VAL A 38 -49.13 40.55 20.41
N GLN A 39 -50.41 40.78 20.11
CA GLN A 39 -51.10 42.04 20.39
C GLN A 39 -52.00 41.88 21.61
N LEU A 40 -51.53 42.34 22.76
CA LEU A 40 -52.18 42.09 24.05
C LEU A 40 -52.89 43.35 24.57
N THR A 41 -54.02 43.16 25.24
CA THR A 41 -54.72 44.25 25.96
C THR A 41 -54.04 44.55 27.31
N PRO A 42 -54.26 45.75 27.89
CA PRO A 42 -53.81 46.04 29.24
C PRO A 42 -54.28 45.01 30.26
N GLY A 43 -53.43 44.66 31.22
CA GLY A 43 -53.69 43.60 32.19
C GLY A 43 -52.50 42.67 32.41
N THR A 44 -52.70 41.61 33.18
CA THR A 44 -51.65 40.62 33.47
C THR A 44 -51.76 39.43 32.53
N TRP A 45 -50.65 39.04 31.93
CA TRP A 45 -50.53 37.95 30.97
C TRP A 45 -49.45 36.96 31.40
N GLN A 46 -49.72 35.68 31.21
CA GLN A 46 -48.72 34.62 31.30
C GLN A 46 -48.21 34.32 29.89
N ILE A 47 -46.94 34.62 29.65
CA ILE A 47 -46.25 34.31 28.40
C ILE A 47 -45.46 33.00 28.60
N LYS A 48 -45.75 32.00 27.79
CA LYS A 48 -45.14 30.67 27.89
C LYS A 48 -44.60 30.22 26.54
N GLU A 49 -43.36 29.78 26.51
CA GLU A 49 -42.84 29.01 25.37
C GLU A 49 -43.18 27.52 25.51
N THR A 50 -43.42 26.85 24.39
CA THR A 50 -43.51 25.39 24.35
C THR A 50 -42.14 24.84 24.05
N VAL A 51 -41.49 24.30 25.08
CA VAL A 51 -40.15 23.71 24.96
C VAL A 51 -40.18 22.57 23.95
N GLN A 52 -39.38 22.69 22.89
CA GLN A 52 -39.25 21.65 21.88
C GLN A 52 -38.56 20.40 22.47
N SER A 53 -38.86 19.22 21.90
CA SER A 53 -38.27 17.96 22.36
C SER A 53 -36.73 18.02 22.33
N GLY A 54 -36.09 17.58 23.41
CA GLY A 54 -34.62 17.58 23.55
C GLY A 54 -33.99 18.91 23.96
N TRP A 55 -34.67 20.04 23.74
CA TRP A 55 -34.17 21.35 24.16
C TRP A 55 -34.28 21.55 25.67
N LYS A 56 -33.32 22.25 26.27
CA LYS A 56 -33.33 22.61 27.69
C LYS A 56 -33.47 24.12 27.88
N PRO A 57 -34.52 24.62 28.55
CA PRO A 57 -34.64 26.04 28.86
C PRO A 57 -33.47 26.52 29.72
N ILE A 58 -32.82 27.60 29.27
CA ILE A 58 -31.80 28.33 30.02
C ILE A 58 -32.46 29.46 30.82
N THR A 59 -33.49 30.10 30.25
CA THR A 59 -34.40 31.00 30.95
C THR A 59 -35.66 30.25 31.40
N PRO A 60 -36.45 30.78 32.35
CA PRO A 60 -37.76 30.23 32.67
C PRO A 60 -38.65 30.18 31.42
N SER A 61 -39.25 29.02 31.14
CA SER A 61 -40.15 28.84 29.99
C SER A 61 -41.53 29.51 30.18
N THR A 62 -41.71 30.27 31.27
CA THR A 62 -42.93 30.99 31.61
C THR A 62 -42.57 32.28 32.32
N VAL A 63 -43.11 33.39 31.83
CA VAL A 63 -42.90 34.75 32.33
C VAL A 63 -44.26 35.41 32.50
N TYR A 64 -44.43 36.19 33.56
CA TYR A 64 -45.64 37.00 33.75
C TYR A 64 -45.33 38.45 33.40
N LEU A 65 -46.21 39.07 32.62
CA LEU A 65 -46.10 40.45 32.16
C LEU A 65 -47.36 41.21 32.56
N THR A 66 -47.22 42.42 33.11
CA THR A 66 -48.34 43.32 33.36
C THR A 66 -48.22 44.53 32.43
N LEU A 67 -49.24 44.73 31.61
CA LEU A 67 -49.34 45.83 30.66
C LEU A 67 -50.20 46.95 31.25
N ASP A 68 -49.62 48.14 31.39
CA ASP A 68 -50.32 49.33 31.84
C ASP A 68 -51.19 49.89 30.70
N GLN A 69 -52.44 50.25 31.02
CA GLN A 69 -53.39 50.85 30.09
C GLN A 69 -52.99 52.23 29.59
N TYR A 70 -52.07 52.91 30.28
CA TYR A 70 -51.57 54.22 29.88
C TYR A 70 -50.21 54.18 29.18
N ALA A 71 -49.61 52.99 29.06
CA ALA A 71 -48.33 52.85 28.38
C ALA A 71 -48.51 52.89 26.85
N PRO A 72 -47.61 53.57 26.12
CA PRO A 72 -47.66 53.55 24.66
C PRO A 72 -47.39 52.13 24.11
N PRO A 73 -47.86 51.81 22.89
CA PRO A 73 -47.55 50.54 22.25
C PRO A 73 -46.04 50.29 22.21
N GLY A 74 -45.59 49.11 22.64
CA GLY A 74 -44.17 48.74 22.68
C GLY A 74 -43.40 49.27 23.90
N ALA A 75 -44.08 49.77 24.94
CA ALA A 75 -43.43 50.28 26.15
C ALA A 75 -42.77 49.22 27.05
N THR A 76 -42.99 47.93 26.78
CA THR A 76 -42.39 46.84 27.55
C THR A 76 -41.19 46.25 26.84
N ASP A 77 -40.15 45.92 27.61
CA ASP A 77 -39.03 45.14 27.10
C ASP A 77 -39.52 43.79 26.54
N PRO A 78 -38.91 43.30 25.45
CA PRO A 78 -39.28 42.01 24.88
C PRO A 78 -38.99 40.88 25.88
N VAL A 79 -39.90 39.91 25.96
CA VAL A 79 -39.66 38.66 26.69
C VAL A 79 -38.70 37.80 25.87
N VAL A 80 -37.52 37.51 26.42
CA VAL A 80 -36.51 36.69 25.75
C VAL A 80 -36.45 35.31 26.40
N PHE A 81 -36.79 34.30 25.62
CA PHE A 81 -36.54 32.91 25.98
C PHE A 81 -35.21 32.43 25.38
N LYS A 82 -34.39 31.74 26.17
CA LYS A 82 -33.15 31.11 25.73
C LYS A 82 -33.24 29.62 26.00
N ASN A 83 -32.93 28.82 25.00
CA ASN A 83 -32.89 27.37 25.10
C ASN A 83 -31.51 26.86 24.70
N LEU A 84 -31.06 25.80 25.37
CA LEU A 84 -29.89 25.03 25.01
C LEU A 84 -30.34 23.94 24.03
N GLU A 85 -29.77 23.99 22.83
CA GLU A 85 -29.98 22.99 21.78
C GLU A 85 -29.59 21.60 22.28
N PRO A 86 -30.43 20.56 22.05
CA PRO A 86 -30.03 19.19 22.33
C PRO A 86 -28.78 18.87 21.52
N PRO A 87 -27.74 18.26 22.11
CA PRO A 87 -26.67 17.71 21.31
C PRO A 87 -27.26 16.61 20.43
N CYS A 88 -27.26 16.90 19.14
CA CYS A 88 -27.70 16.01 18.09
C CYS A 88 -26.46 15.25 17.64
N TYR A 89 -26.49 13.93 17.80
CA TYR A 89 -25.36 13.05 17.50
C TYR A 89 -25.69 12.21 16.28
N ALA A 90 -24.69 12.06 15.41
CA ALA A 90 -24.69 11.19 14.26
C ALA A 90 -23.56 10.15 14.41
N SER A 91 -23.52 9.21 13.48
CA SER A 91 -22.40 8.29 13.30
C SER A 91 -21.80 8.37 11.90
N ILE A 92 -20.53 8.02 11.78
CA ILE A 92 -19.90 7.70 10.49
C ILE A 92 -19.55 6.23 10.50
N THR A 93 -20.17 5.45 9.61
CA THR A 93 -19.81 4.05 9.38
C THR A 93 -18.88 3.94 8.18
N VAL A 94 -17.72 3.36 8.37
CA VAL A 94 -16.74 3.08 7.33
C VAL A 94 -16.83 1.61 6.94
N GLU A 95 -16.92 1.35 5.65
CA GLU A 95 -16.82 0.02 5.05
C GLU A 95 -15.51 -0.09 4.29
N LYS A 96 -14.78 -1.17 4.49
CA LYS A 96 -13.46 -1.42 3.90
C LYS A 96 -13.51 -2.70 3.09
N ASN A 97 -13.29 -2.58 1.79
CA ASN A 97 -13.32 -3.70 0.85
C ASN A 97 -11.97 -3.92 0.17
N GLY A 98 -11.73 -5.16 -0.22
CA GLY A 98 -10.57 -5.62 -0.96
C GLY A 98 -10.94 -5.97 -2.40
N LEU A 99 -10.06 -5.58 -3.32
CA LEU A 99 -10.11 -5.88 -4.73
C LEU A 99 -8.85 -6.65 -5.12
N GLY A 100 -8.96 -7.57 -6.07
CA GLY A 100 -7.85 -8.32 -6.63
C GLY A 100 -7.80 -8.17 -8.15
N THR A 101 -6.93 -8.94 -8.78
CA THR A 101 -6.84 -9.04 -10.24
C THR A 101 -7.05 -10.51 -10.66
N ASP A 102 -7.90 -10.75 -11.65
CA ASP A 102 -8.04 -12.05 -12.27
C ASP A 102 -6.92 -12.34 -13.28
N ALA A 103 -6.87 -13.56 -13.83
CA ALA A 103 -5.85 -13.98 -14.79
C ALA A 103 -5.84 -13.17 -16.11
N ASN A 104 -6.89 -12.39 -16.39
CA ASN A 104 -7.00 -11.57 -17.59
C ASN A 104 -6.76 -10.08 -17.28
N GLY A 105 -6.33 -9.73 -16.07
CA GLY A 105 -6.13 -8.34 -15.65
C GLY A 105 -7.42 -7.63 -15.19
N GLY A 106 -8.55 -8.34 -15.09
CA GLY A 106 -9.83 -7.81 -14.62
C GLY A 106 -9.88 -7.66 -13.10
N THR A 107 -10.65 -6.69 -12.60
CA THR A 107 -10.82 -6.51 -11.15
C THR A 107 -11.76 -7.56 -10.57
N VAL A 108 -11.33 -8.28 -9.52
CA VAL A 108 -12.17 -9.21 -8.76
C VAL A 108 -12.46 -8.70 -7.35
N TRP A 109 -13.66 -8.92 -6.84
CA TRP A 109 -14.01 -8.56 -5.47
C TRP A 109 -13.52 -9.63 -4.49
N LEU A 110 -12.70 -9.24 -3.50
CA LEU A 110 -12.10 -10.16 -2.52
C LEU A 110 -12.89 -10.21 -1.20
N GLY A 111 -13.78 -9.25 -0.96
CA GLY A 111 -14.55 -9.21 0.26
C GLY A 111 -14.24 -8.02 1.17
N PRO A 112 -14.94 -7.92 2.30
CA PRO A 112 -14.60 -6.97 3.35
C PRO A 112 -13.22 -7.28 3.97
N LEU A 113 -12.49 -6.24 4.36
CA LEU A 113 -11.16 -6.37 4.96
C LEU A 113 -11.13 -5.93 6.42
N ALA A 114 -10.83 -6.89 7.30
CA ALA A 114 -10.63 -6.68 8.73
C ALA A 114 -9.20 -6.21 9.04
N GLY A 115 -9.01 -5.59 10.21
CA GLY A 115 -7.66 -5.23 10.68
C GLY A 115 -7.09 -3.93 10.12
N TRP A 116 -7.88 -3.14 9.38
CA TRP A 116 -7.42 -1.87 8.79
C TRP A 116 -7.60 -0.70 9.74
N GLN A 117 -6.55 0.09 9.94
CA GLN A 117 -6.60 1.27 10.79
C GLN A 117 -7.26 2.43 10.05
N ILE A 118 -8.35 2.93 10.60
CA ILE A 118 -9.11 4.07 10.11
C ILE A 118 -9.04 5.19 11.14
N THR A 119 -8.63 6.38 10.71
CA THR A 119 -8.47 7.56 11.54
C THR A 119 -9.50 8.61 11.17
N LEU A 120 -10.31 9.04 12.13
CA LEU A 120 -11.23 10.17 12.02
C LEU A 120 -10.59 11.40 12.66
N SER A 121 -10.60 12.53 11.95
CA SER A 121 -10.17 13.83 12.48
C SER A 121 -11.09 14.95 12.02
N ARG A 122 -11.04 16.09 12.72
CA ARG A 122 -11.65 17.33 12.26
C ARG A 122 -10.59 18.34 11.82
N PRO A 123 -10.80 19.06 10.71
CA PRO A 123 -9.88 20.11 10.27
C PRO A 123 -9.73 21.26 11.28
N ASP A 124 -10.76 21.50 12.10
CA ASP A 124 -10.77 22.55 13.13
C ASP A 124 -9.93 22.20 14.38
N GLY A 125 -9.37 20.98 14.43
CA GLY A 125 -8.56 20.50 15.55
C GLY A 125 -9.33 20.31 16.85
N LYS A 126 -10.67 20.47 16.86
CA LYS A 126 -11.50 20.33 18.07
C LYS A 126 -11.71 18.87 18.49
N ILE A 127 -11.43 17.92 17.60
CA ILE A 127 -11.40 16.50 17.88
C ILE A 127 -9.97 16.00 17.69
N TYR A 128 -9.40 15.41 18.74
CA TYR A 128 -8.16 14.65 18.62
C TYR A 128 -8.38 13.47 17.67
N PRO A 129 -7.43 13.16 16.76
CA PRO A 129 -7.59 12.04 15.85
C PRO A 129 -7.92 10.75 16.59
N VAL A 130 -9.03 10.12 16.22
CA VAL A 130 -9.44 8.83 16.78
C VAL A 130 -9.14 7.76 15.73
N THR A 131 -8.33 6.77 16.11
CA THR A 131 -8.02 5.63 15.25
C THR A 131 -8.72 4.38 15.78
N MET A 132 -9.44 3.70 14.90
CA MET A 132 -10.06 2.41 15.17
C MET A 132 -9.67 1.41 14.09
N THR A 133 -10.01 0.14 14.30
CA THR A 133 -9.64 -0.95 13.39
C THR A 133 -10.90 -1.65 12.87
N THR A 134 -10.94 -1.94 11.58
CA THR A 134 -12.08 -2.64 10.96
C THR A 134 -12.25 -4.04 11.54
N ASP A 135 -13.51 -4.42 11.78
CA ASP A 135 -13.88 -5.72 12.31
C ASP A 135 -13.87 -6.83 11.23
N GLY A 136 -14.27 -8.05 11.61
CA GLY A 136 -14.37 -9.19 10.68
C GLY A 136 -15.33 -8.99 9.50
N SER A 137 -16.21 -7.99 9.57
CA SER A 137 -17.11 -7.60 8.48
C SER A 137 -16.56 -6.43 7.65
N GLY A 138 -15.32 -6.00 7.92
CA GLY A 138 -14.66 -4.89 7.25
C GLY A 138 -15.23 -3.53 7.64
N LYS A 139 -15.89 -3.42 8.80
CA LYS A 139 -16.57 -2.19 9.21
C LYS A 139 -15.97 -1.58 10.46
N VAL A 140 -16.17 -0.27 10.58
CA VAL A 140 -15.92 0.47 11.82
C VAL A 140 -16.87 1.67 11.89
N THR A 141 -17.45 1.93 13.06
CA THR A 141 -18.43 3.02 13.24
C THR A 141 -17.96 3.99 14.31
N PHE A 142 -17.82 5.27 13.93
CA PHE A 142 -17.55 6.37 14.84
C PHE A 142 -18.89 6.97 15.28
N GLU A 143 -19.22 6.85 16.57
CA GLU A 143 -20.49 7.31 17.14
C GLU A 143 -20.34 8.68 17.85
N ASN A 144 -21.48 9.24 18.27
CA ASN A 144 -21.54 10.46 19.08
C ASN A 144 -20.90 11.69 18.41
N LEU A 145 -21.03 11.77 17.08
CA LEU A 145 -20.46 12.84 16.28
C LEU A 145 -21.44 14.01 16.18
N ILE A 146 -21.01 15.21 16.55
CA ILE A 146 -21.83 16.41 16.32
C ILE A 146 -21.77 16.82 14.83
N PRO A 147 -22.74 17.62 14.33
CA PRO A 147 -22.67 18.17 12.98
C PRO A 147 -21.35 18.90 12.70
N GLY A 148 -20.87 18.79 11.46
CA GLY A 148 -19.60 19.39 11.04
C GLY A 148 -18.87 18.61 9.94
N VAL A 149 -17.69 19.12 9.58
CA VAL A 149 -16.82 18.53 8.55
C VAL A 149 -15.78 17.62 9.20
N TYR A 150 -15.67 16.41 8.68
CA TYR A 150 -14.75 15.37 9.14
C TYR A 150 -13.84 14.93 8.01
N SER A 151 -12.61 14.54 8.36
CA SER A 151 -11.69 13.83 7.49
C SER A 151 -11.54 12.40 7.99
N VAL A 152 -11.79 11.44 7.10
CA VAL A 152 -11.60 10.01 7.36
C VAL A 152 -10.41 9.56 6.54
N LYS A 153 -9.41 8.98 7.19
CA LYS A 153 -8.17 8.52 6.56
C LYS A 153 -7.94 7.05 6.88
N GLU A 154 -7.63 6.24 5.88
CA GLU A 154 -7.11 4.89 6.11
C GLU A 154 -5.59 4.87 6.14
N ALA A 155 -5.01 3.96 6.92
CA ALA A 155 -3.62 3.58 6.82
C ALA A 155 -3.50 2.44 5.80
N VAL A 156 -3.00 2.75 4.59
CA VAL A 156 -2.80 1.76 3.54
C VAL A 156 -1.79 0.71 4.01
N GLN A 157 -2.20 -0.57 3.95
CA GLN A 157 -1.34 -1.69 4.35
C GLN A 157 -0.38 -2.10 3.23
N ALA A 158 0.77 -2.66 3.60
CA ALA A 158 1.71 -3.23 2.64
C ALA A 158 1.06 -4.36 1.84
N GLY A 159 1.33 -4.43 0.53
CA GLY A 159 0.67 -5.37 -0.38
C GLY A 159 -0.70 -4.89 -0.89
N TRP A 160 -1.08 -3.64 -0.60
CA TRP A 160 -2.33 -3.04 -1.09
C TRP A 160 -2.09 -1.63 -1.59
N GLU A 161 -2.82 -1.23 -2.63
CA GLU A 161 -2.93 0.14 -3.12
C GLU A 161 -4.34 0.68 -2.84
N ALA A 162 -4.44 1.93 -2.40
CA ALA A 162 -5.73 2.60 -2.26
C ALA A 162 -6.32 2.88 -3.64
N VAL A 163 -7.56 2.47 -3.85
CA VAL A 163 -8.33 2.76 -5.06
C VAL A 163 -9.26 3.94 -4.82
N SER A 164 -9.87 4.01 -3.63
CA SER A 164 -10.66 5.16 -3.23
C SER A 164 -9.79 6.33 -2.78
N ASP A 165 -10.34 7.55 -2.83
CA ASP A 165 -9.68 8.74 -2.29
C ASP A 165 -9.26 8.53 -0.84
N ASN A 166 -8.04 8.93 -0.48
CA ASN A 166 -7.52 8.82 0.88
C ASN A 166 -6.65 10.05 1.23
N PRO A 167 -7.09 10.95 2.13
CA PRO A 167 -8.30 10.87 2.96
C PRO A 167 -9.59 11.27 2.22
N GLN A 168 -10.74 10.82 2.73
CA GLN A 168 -12.07 11.27 2.31
C GLN A 168 -12.63 12.34 3.25
N THR A 169 -13.40 13.29 2.71
CA THR A 169 -14.08 14.33 3.50
C THR A 169 -15.56 14.01 3.61
N VAL A 170 -16.09 14.04 4.84
CA VAL A 170 -17.49 13.79 5.16
C VAL A 170 -18.08 15.04 5.80
N VAL A 171 -19.27 15.46 5.36
CA VAL A 171 -19.99 16.58 5.97
C VAL A 171 -21.27 16.05 6.60
N ILE A 172 -21.34 16.12 7.92
CA ILE A 172 -22.55 15.84 8.69
C ILE A 172 -23.32 17.16 8.81
N ARG A 173 -24.47 17.26 8.12
CA ARG A 173 -25.27 18.50 8.06
C ARG A 173 -26.42 18.55 9.06
N ASP A 174 -26.75 17.42 9.72
CA ASP A 174 -27.77 17.24 10.77
C ASP A 174 -27.44 15.98 11.59
N CYS A 175 -28.38 15.42 12.36
CA CYS A 175 -28.20 14.14 13.07
C CYS A 175 -28.25 12.91 12.14
N GLU A 176 -27.83 13.09 10.89
CA GLU A 176 -27.88 12.08 9.85
C GLU A 176 -26.58 11.26 9.87
N ASP A 177 -26.74 9.94 9.93
CA ASP A 177 -25.63 9.02 9.81
C ASP A 177 -25.01 9.08 8.41
N ALA A 178 -23.69 9.07 8.36
CA ALA A 178 -22.95 9.06 7.11
C ALA A 178 -22.22 7.74 6.91
N ARG A 179 -21.91 7.43 5.65
CA ARG A 179 -21.14 6.25 5.25
C ARG A 179 -19.94 6.63 4.39
N VAL A 180 -18.85 5.89 4.57
CA VAL A 180 -17.61 6.04 3.82
C VAL A 180 -17.18 4.67 3.32
N LEU A 181 -16.77 4.58 2.06
CA LEU A 181 -16.24 3.35 1.48
C LEU A 181 -14.77 3.54 1.14
N PHE A 182 -13.92 2.66 1.65
CA PHE A 182 -12.54 2.50 1.19
C PHE A 182 -12.38 1.17 0.45
N GLU A 183 -11.92 1.25 -0.79
CA GLU A 183 -11.54 0.11 -1.61
C GLU A 183 -10.03 0.12 -1.81
N ASN A 184 -9.40 -1.04 -1.60
CA ASN A 184 -7.98 -1.21 -1.89
C ASN A 184 -7.80 -2.43 -2.76
N LYS A 185 -6.90 -2.31 -3.74
CA LYS A 185 -6.53 -3.38 -4.63
C LYS A 185 -5.25 -4.04 -4.12
N GLU A 186 -5.20 -5.36 -4.10
CA GLU A 186 -4.01 -6.11 -3.74
C GLU A 186 -2.91 -5.82 -4.78
N ILE A 187 -1.74 -5.39 -4.31
CA ILE A 187 -0.53 -5.27 -5.11
C ILE A 187 0.18 -6.62 -5.03
N ALA A 188 0.25 -7.34 -6.14
CA ALA A 188 1.17 -8.47 -6.25
C ALA A 188 2.61 -7.92 -6.22
N GLY A 189 3.42 -8.34 -5.23
CA GLY A 189 4.88 -8.18 -5.32
C GLY A 189 5.46 -9.01 -6.48
N ASP A 190 6.69 -8.73 -6.91
CA ASP A 190 7.29 -9.33 -8.11
C ASP A 190 7.51 -10.85 -7.91
N LEU A 191 6.59 -11.66 -8.42
CA LEU A 191 6.64 -13.12 -8.38
C LEU A 191 7.67 -13.63 -9.39
N GLN A 192 8.94 -13.40 -9.08
CA GLN A 192 10.08 -13.83 -9.88
C GLN A 192 10.98 -14.81 -9.12
N ILE A 193 11.81 -15.52 -9.87
CA ILE A 193 12.88 -16.37 -9.34
C ILE A 193 14.18 -15.96 -10.02
N SER A 194 15.25 -15.79 -9.26
CA SER A 194 16.55 -15.47 -9.84
C SER A 194 17.69 -16.07 -9.04
N GLY A 195 18.87 -16.12 -9.63
CA GLY A 195 19.97 -16.85 -9.03
C GLY A 195 21.25 -16.73 -9.80
N THR A 196 22.28 -17.35 -9.25
CA THR A 196 23.59 -17.49 -9.89
C THR A 196 24.07 -18.92 -9.81
N LYS A 197 24.61 -19.41 -10.93
CA LYS A 197 25.34 -20.66 -11.04
C LYS A 197 26.83 -20.42 -10.82
N TYR A 198 27.40 -21.08 -9.83
CA TYR A 198 28.80 -20.94 -9.46
C TYR A 198 29.61 -22.18 -9.77
N PHE A 199 30.84 -21.97 -10.23
CA PHE A 199 31.93 -22.91 -10.11
C PHE A 199 32.73 -22.56 -8.86
N ARG A 200 32.92 -23.53 -7.97
CA ARG A 200 33.85 -23.42 -6.85
C ARG A 200 35.14 -24.15 -7.20
N ALA A 201 36.21 -23.40 -7.39
CA ALA A 201 37.53 -23.97 -7.60
C ALA A 201 37.94 -24.76 -6.35
N TRP A 202 38.39 -26.00 -6.53
CA TRP A 202 38.85 -26.86 -5.44
C TRP A 202 40.37 -27.12 -5.51
N VAL A 203 41.02 -26.70 -6.61
CA VAL A 203 42.44 -26.89 -6.87
C VAL A 203 43.24 -25.62 -6.50
N PRO A 204 44.37 -25.74 -5.77
CA PRO A 204 45.30 -24.62 -5.53
C PRO A 204 45.87 -24.01 -6.83
N PRO A 205 46.20 -22.70 -6.87
CA PRO A 205 46.12 -21.71 -5.79
C PRO A 205 44.73 -21.08 -5.61
N TYR A 206 43.75 -21.44 -6.44
CA TYR A 206 42.42 -20.82 -6.48
C TYR A 206 41.37 -21.53 -5.63
N GLN A 207 41.79 -22.45 -4.77
CA GLN A 207 40.88 -23.23 -3.93
C GLN A 207 39.97 -22.30 -3.11
N GLY A 208 38.66 -22.53 -3.18
CA GLY A 208 37.63 -21.76 -2.51
C GLY A 208 37.11 -20.56 -3.31
N VAL A 209 37.76 -20.15 -4.39
CA VAL A 209 37.28 -19.08 -5.28
C VAL A 209 36.03 -19.54 -6.02
N THR A 210 35.00 -18.69 -6.02
CA THR A 210 33.77 -18.91 -6.77
C THR A 210 33.66 -17.96 -7.95
N VAL A 211 33.33 -18.49 -9.13
CA VAL A 211 33.08 -17.70 -10.34
C VAL A 211 31.76 -18.11 -10.97
N GLY A 212 31.12 -17.18 -11.65
CA GLY A 212 29.90 -17.45 -12.41
C GLY A 212 30.15 -18.40 -13.58
N LEU A 213 29.20 -19.28 -13.83
CA LEU A 213 29.27 -20.27 -14.89
C LEU A 213 28.16 -20.02 -15.91
N SER A 214 28.56 -19.76 -17.16
CA SER A 214 27.63 -19.43 -18.25
C SER A 214 27.06 -20.64 -18.97
N GLY A 215 25.89 -20.45 -19.56
CA GLY A 215 25.24 -21.43 -20.43
C GLY A 215 24.69 -22.66 -19.74
N TRP A 216 24.56 -22.72 -18.41
CA TRP A 216 23.84 -23.80 -17.72
C TRP A 216 22.34 -23.62 -17.89
N GLU A 217 21.65 -24.70 -18.28
CA GLU A 217 20.20 -24.74 -18.27
C GLU A 217 19.66 -24.82 -16.83
N ILE A 218 18.70 -23.95 -16.52
CA ILE A 218 17.94 -23.94 -15.28
C ILE A 218 16.47 -24.10 -15.63
N THR A 219 15.78 -24.97 -14.91
CA THR A 219 14.37 -25.31 -15.12
C THR A 219 13.56 -24.95 -13.88
N ALA A 220 12.44 -24.26 -14.04
CA ALA A 220 11.46 -24.04 -13.00
C ALA A 220 10.18 -24.83 -13.32
N THR A 221 9.66 -25.60 -12.37
CA THR A 221 8.50 -26.49 -12.54
C THR A 221 7.46 -26.26 -11.46
N LEU A 222 6.19 -26.10 -11.85
CA LEU A 222 5.08 -25.92 -10.91
C LEU A 222 4.69 -27.26 -10.29
N LYS A 223 4.82 -27.36 -8.97
CA LYS A 223 4.59 -28.61 -8.25
C LYS A 223 3.10 -28.97 -8.20
N GLY A 224 2.79 -30.26 -8.35
CA GLY A 224 1.42 -30.78 -8.24
C GLY A 224 0.57 -30.65 -9.52
N THR A 225 1.19 -30.39 -10.67
CA THR A 225 0.51 -30.33 -11.98
C THR A 225 0.78 -31.58 -12.81
N ASP A 226 -0.25 -32.05 -13.53
CA ASP A 226 -0.15 -33.12 -14.53
C ASP A 226 -1.00 -32.74 -15.78
N PRO A 227 -0.40 -32.51 -16.95
CA PRO A 227 1.04 -32.59 -17.24
C PRO A 227 1.84 -31.53 -16.48
N ALA A 228 3.14 -31.80 -16.29
CA ALA A 228 4.03 -30.88 -15.60
C ALA A 228 4.15 -29.55 -16.38
N ILE A 229 3.87 -28.43 -15.70
CA ILE A 229 4.07 -27.08 -16.24
C ILE A 229 5.47 -26.60 -15.85
N PHE A 230 6.28 -26.20 -16.83
CA PHE A 230 7.65 -25.74 -16.60
C PHE A 230 8.13 -24.69 -17.61
N VAL A 231 9.17 -23.95 -17.21
CA VAL A 231 9.92 -23.02 -18.07
C VAL A 231 11.42 -23.25 -17.87
N THR A 232 12.21 -23.00 -18.92
CA THR A 232 13.68 -23.11 -18.87
C THR A 232 14.36 -21.80 -19.25
N THR A 233 15.58 -21.60 -18.76
CA THR A 233 16.46 -20.49 -19.14
C THR A 233 17.91 -20.92 -19.05
N HIS A 234 18.82 -20.12 -19.60
CA HIS A 234 20.27 -20.36 -19.52
C HIS A 234 20.95 -19.24 -18.74
N THR A 235 21.96 -19.60 -17.94
CA THR A 235 22.77 -18.64 -17.20
C THR A 235 23.60 -17.76 -18.14
N ASP A 236 23.70 -16.46 -17.85
CA ASP A 236 24.47 -15.49 -18.64
C ASP A 236 26.01 -15.65 -18.46
N ALA A 237 26.80 -14.77 -19.07
CA ALA A 237 28.27 -14.78 -18.98
C ALA A 237 28.82 -14.65 -17.55
N LEU A 238 28.03 -14.12 -16.61
CA LEU A 238 28.35 -13.97 -15.20
C LEU A 238 27.70 -15.08 -14.34
N GLY A 239 27.07 -16.07 -14.98
CA GLY A 239 26.38 -17.17 -14.34
C GLY A 239 25.00 -16.84 -13.79
N ASN A 240 24.46 -15.65 -14.03
CA ASN A 240 23.16 -15.25 -13.49
C ASN A 240 22.02 -15.79 -14.36
N TYR A 241 20.90 -16.11 -13.72
CA TYR A 241 19.67 -16.45 -14.40
C TYR A 241 18.46 -15.79 -13.72
N LYS A 242 17.38 -15.65 -14.48
CA LYS A 242 16.13 -15.06 -14.00
C LYS A 242 14.93 -15.66 -14.73
N PHE A 243 13.93 -16.05 -13.97
CA PHE A 243 12.55 -16.23 -14.41
C PHE A 243 11.76 -15.00 -13.94
N SER A 244 11.51 -14.07 -14.86
CA SER A 244 10.71 -12.88 -14.54
C SER A 244 9.28 -13.26 -14.21
N GLU A 245 8.56 -12.41 -13.47
CA GLU A 245 7.13 -12.58 -13.24
C GLU A 245 6.37 -12.77 -14.55
N ALA A 246 6.62 -11.93 -15.56
CA ALA A 246 6.01 -12.10 -16.89
C ALA A 246 6.28 -13.46 -17.53
N THR A 247 7.47 -14.04 -17.33
CA THR A 247 7.82 -15.39 -17.83
C THR A 247 7.02 -16.47 -17.12
N LEU A 248 6.88 -16.34 -15.80
CA LEU A 248 6.16 -17.30 -14.97
C LEU A 248 4.65 -17.18 -15.19
N ASP A 249 4.13 -15.97 -15.31
CA ASP A 249 2.72 -15.69 -15.56
C ASP A 249 2.27 -16.20 -16.94
N ALA A 250 3.09 -15.99 -17.98
CA ALA A 250 2.82 -16.54 -19.31
C ALA A 250 2.71 -18.08 -19.33
N ALA A 251 3.35 -18.76 -18.36
CA ALA A 251 3.27 -20.20 -18.17
C ALA A 251 2.18 -20.62 -17.15
N GLY A 252 1.46 -19.67 -16.55
CA GLY A 252 0.48 -19.93 -15.48
C GLY A 252 1.10 -20.33 -14.14
N MET A 253 2.32 -19.87 -13.86
CA MET A 253 3.13 -20.26 -12.68
C MET A 253 3.32 -19.13 -11.65
N ALA A 254 3.00 -17.88 -11.99
CA ALA A 254 3.09 -16.73 -11.07
C ALA A 254 1.91 -16.69 -10.08
N ILE A 255 1.81 -17.72 -9.23
CA ILE A 255 0.67 -17.92 -8.33
C ILE A 255 1.13 -17.71 -6.87
N PRO A 256 0.56 -16.75 -6.13
CA PRO A 256 0.79 -16.63 -4.69
C PRO A 256 0.51 -17.94 -3.93
N GLY A 257 1.42 -18.33 -3.03
CA GLY A 257 1.30 -19.59 -2.27
C GLY A 257 1.71 -20.85 -3.04
N ALA A 258 1.98 -20.78 -4.34
CA ALA A 258 2.42 -21.94 -5.11
C ALA A 258 3.86 -22.34 -4.76
N THR A 259 4.16 -23.63 -4.91
CA THR A 259 5.51 -24.19 -4.79
C THR A 259 6.08 -24.45 -6.19
N ILE A 260 7.23 -23.84 -6.46
CA ILE A 260 8.00 -24.02 -7.70
C ILE A 260 9.28 -24.79 -7.37
N THR A 261 9.51 -25.90 -8.05
CA THR A 261 10.79 -26.63 -7.97
C THR A 261 11.73 -26.07 -9.02
N VAL A 262 12.89 -25.57 -8.61
CA VAL A 262 13.93 -25.01 -9.49
C VAL A 262 15.09 -25.99 -9.54
N CYS A 263 15.46 -26.46 -10.73
CA CYS A 263 16.54 -27.42 -10.94
C CYS A 263 17.64 -26.87 -11.85
N GLU A 264 18.89 -27.21 -11.58
CA GLU A 264 19.97 -27.13 -12.56
C GLU A 264 20.02 -28.39 -13.43
N GLU A 265 20.49 -28.26 -14.66
CA GLU A 265 20.93 -29.42 -15.43
C GLU A 265 22.19 -30.06 -14.83
N GLN A 266 22.32 -31.37 -14.97
CA GLN A 266 23.56 -32.09 -14.66
C GLN A 266 24.40 -32.27 -15.92
N ARG A 267 25.71 -32.02 -15.81
CA ARG A 267 26.67 -32.22 -16.90
C ARG A 267 27.75 -33.20 -16.49
N ASP A 268 28.22 -33.99 -17.45
CA ASP A 268 29.35 -34.89 -17.24
C ASP A 268 30.59 -34.11 -16.76
N HIS A 269 31.34 -34.72 -15.85
CA HIS A 269 32.52 -34.13 -15.18
C HIS A 269 32.25 -32.90 -14.29
N TRP A 270 30.98 -32.59 -14.01
CA TRP A 270 30.58 -31.58 -13.04
C TRP A 270 29.87 -32.23 -11.86
N ILE A 271 30.35 -31.94 -10.65
CA ILE A 271 29.78 -32.46 -9.41
C ILE A 271 29.02 -31.33 -8.74
N ALA A 272 27.71 -31.51 -8.53
CA ALA A 272 26.88 -30.58 -7.79
C ALA A 272 27.25 -30.60 -6.30
N VAL A 273 27.56 -29.42 -5.76
CA VAL A 273 27.86 -29.21 -4.34
C VAL A 273 26.61 -28.79 -3.57
N THR A 274 25.71 -28.08 -4.24
CA THR A 274 24.35 -27.78 -3.77
C THR A 274 23.37 -28.85 -4.26
N PRO A 275 22.18 -28.98 -3.65
CA PRO A 275 21.11 -29.78 -4.24
C PRO A 275 20.84 -29.36 -5.68
N THR A 276 20.64 -30.35 -6.56
CA THR A 276 20.36 -30.11 -7.99
C THR A 276 18.97 -29.54 -8.24
N CYS A 277 18.07 -29.69 -7.26
CA CYS A 277 16.74 -29.08 -7.26
C CYS A 277 16.45 -28.46 -5.89
N VAL A 278 15.78 -27.31 -5.90
CA VAL A 278 15.38 -26.55 -4.70
C VAL A 278 13.94 -26.12 -4.87
N ASP A 279 13.10 -26.43 -3.88
CA ASP A 279 11.72 -25.93 -3.82
C ASP A 279 11.69 -24.50 -3.25
N VAL A 280 10.98 -23.61 -3.94
CA VAL A 280 10.65 -22.27 -3.45
C VAL A 280 9.14 -22.09 -3.40
N MET A 281 8.64 -21.54 -2.30
CA MET A 281 7.22 -21.23 -2.14
C MET A 281 7.04 -19.72 -2.26
N PHE A 282 6.15 -19.29 -3.15
CA PHE A 282 5.76 -17.88 -3.19
C PHE A 282 4.91 -17.54 -1.95
N PRO A 283 5.13 -16.39 -1.31
CA PRO A 283 4.35 -16.01 -0.14
C PRO A 283 2.87 -15.80 -0.51
N TYR A 284 1.99 -15.98 0.49
CA TYR A 284 0.58 -15.60 0.39
C TYR A 284 0.11 -15.03 1.74
N PRO A 285 -0.37 -13.77 1.78
CA PRO A 285 -0.37 -12.78 0.68
C PRO A 285 1.05 -12.37 0.27
N VAL A 286 1.23 -11.85 -0.95
CA VAL A 286 2.56 -11.41 -1.44
C VAL A 286 2.88 -10.04 -0.86
N PRO A 287 3.93 -9.88 -0.02
CA PRO A 287 4.31 -8.57 0.48
C PRO A 287 4.76 -7.65 -0.68
N ALA A 288 4.40 -6.36 -0.63
CA ALA A 288 4.91 -5.38 -1.61
C ALA A 288 6.46 -5.26 -1.61
N THR A 289 7.12 -5.68 -0.54
CA THR A 289 8.59 -5.73 -0.44
C THR A 289 9.19 -7.02 -1.00
N TYR A 290 8.38 -7.98 -1.43
CA TYR A 290 8.86 -9.23 -1.99
C TYR A 290 9.49 -8.97 -3.36
N THR A 291 10.78 -9.26 -3.47
CA THR A 291 11.57 -9.06 -4.70
C THR A 291 11.83 -10.38 -5.44
N GLY A 292 11.03 -11.41 -5.16
CA GLY A 292 11.22 -12.75 -5.73
C GLY A 292 12.15 -13.67 -4.94
N ALA A 293 12.11 -14.94 -5.29
CA ALA A 293 12.92 -15.98 -4.67
C ALA A 293 14.35 -15.98 -5.22
N LYS A 294 15.31 -16.32 -4.36
CA LYS A 294 16.73 -16.47 -4.72
C LYS A 294 17.16 -17.92 -4.59
N VAL A 295 17.63 -18.51 -5.68
CA VAL A 295 18.13 -19.89 -5.72
C VAL A 295 19.51 -19.87 -6.35
N ASN A 296 20.53 -20.39 -5.67
CA ASN A 296 21.89 -20.43 -6.20
C ASN A 296 22.35 -21.89 -6.29
N PHE A 297 23.07 -22.21 -7.35
CA PHE A 297 23.64 -23.53 -7.56
C PHE A 297 25.16 -23.44 -7.59
N THR A 298 25.86 -24.41 -7.01
CA THR A 298 27.32 -24.45 -7.00
C THR A 298 27.83 -25.81 -7.40
N ASN A 299 28.73 -25.87 -8.39
CA ASN A 299 29.39 -27.10 -8.81
C ASN A 299 30.90 -26.99 -8.64
N VAL A 300 31.55 -28.15 -8.51
CA VAL A 300 32.98 -28.31 -8.75
C VAL A 300 33.18 -29.15 -10.00
N GLN A 301 34.33 -29.01 -10.65
CA GLN A 301 34.74 -29.92 -11.71
C GLN A 301 35.37 -31.17 -11.08
N ASP A 302 35.02 -32.36 -11.58
CA ASP A 302 35.59 -33.63 -11.12
C ASP A 302 37.14 -33.58 -11.20
N PRO A 303 37.86 -33.99 -10.15
CA PRO A 303 39.29 -34.19 -10.27
C PRO A 303 39.68 -35.06 -11.47
N PRO A 304 40.77 -34.75 -12.17
CA PRO A 304 41.36 -35.75 -13.06
C PRO A 304 41.69 -36.99 -12.22
N LEU A 305 41.20 -38.15 -12.68
CA LEU A 305 41.37 -39.44 -11.99
C LEU A 305 42.83 -39.63 -11.53
N PRO A 306 43.08 -40.06 -10.28
CA PRO A 306 44.43 -40.39 -9.84
C PRO A 306 44.98 -41.52 -10.71
N GLY A 307 45.87 -41.20 -11.65
CA GLY A 307 46.41 -42.15 -12.62
C GLY A 307 46.19 -41.81 -14.09
N ALA A 308 45.50 -40.71 -14.42
CA ALA A 308 45.58 -40.14 -15.76
C ALA A 308 47.00 -39.58 -15.97
N SER A 309 47.88 -40.40 -16.53
CA SER A 309 49.21 -39.97 -16.96
C SER A 309 49.07 -38.76 -17.88
N VAL A 310 49.63 -37.63 -17.45
CA VAL A 310 49.77 -36.44 -18.28
C VAL A 310 50.82 -36.76 -19.34
N SER A 311 50.39 -37.43 -20.41
CA SER A 311 51.22 -37.62 -21.60
C SER A 311 51.36 -36.27 -22.27
N SER A 312 52.52 -35.66 -22.08
CA SER A 312 52.97 -34.51 -22.85
C SER A 312 53.17 -34.92 -24.32
N ALA A 313 52.17 -34.65 -25.16
CA ALA A 313 52.35 -34.48 -26.60
C ALA A 313 51.12 -33.81 -27.21
N GLY A 314 51.33 -32.70 -27.92
CA GLY A 314 50.37 -32.19 -28.90
C GLY A 314 49.89 -30.77 -28.64
N SER A 315 50.75 -29.80 -28.92
CA SER A 315 50.34 -28.48 -29.36
C SER A 315 49.31 -28.58 -30.48
N SER A 316 48.06 -28.25 -30.20
CA SER A 316 47.09 -27.82 -31.21
C SER A 316 46.61 -26.42 -30.83
N SER A 317 47.00 -25.46 -31.67
CA SER A 317 46.66 -24.04 -31.65
C SER A 317 45.20 -23.79 -31.25
N ALA A 318 45.01 -23.01 -30.19
CA ALA A 318 43.80 -22.22 -30.04
C ALA A 318 43.71 -21.33 -31.29
N ASN A 319 42.67 -21.53 -32.11
CA ASN A 319 42.45 -20.69 -33.28
C ASN A 319 42.14 -19.27 -32.80
N CYS A 320 43.13 -18.41 -32.98
CA CYS A 320 43.08 -16.98 -32.77
C CYS A 320 42.18 -16.36 -33.84
N ALA A 321 40.92 -16.07 -33.52
CA ALA A 321 39.99 -15.50 -34.50
C ALA A 321 40.36 -14.04 -34.82
N VAL A 322 40.84 -13.31 -33.81
CA VAL A 322 41.28 -11.91 -33.95
C VAL A 322 42.58 -11.69 -33.18
N SER A 323 43.55 -11.04 -33.83
CA SER A 323 44.85 -10.72 -33.23
C SER A 323 45.13 -9.22 -33.18
N TYR A 324 45.90 -8.80 -32.18
CA TYR A 324 46.29 -7.42 -31.91
C TYR A 324 47.81 -7.32 -31.71
N THR A 325 48.48 -6.43 -32.44
CA THR A 325 49.91 -6.15 -32.22
C THR A 325 50.08 -5.00 -31.23
N VAL A 326 50.71 -5.28 -30.08
CA VAL A 326 50.94 -4.33 -28.99
C VAL A 326 51.76 -3.13 -29.47
N LYS A 327 51.26 -1.91 -29.27
CA LYS A 327 51.96 -0.66 -29.59
C LYS A 327 52.67 -0.12 -28.35
N ARG A 328 53.64 0.76 -28.56
CA ARG A 328 54.39 1.40 -27.46
C ARG A 328 53.42 2.25 -26.62
N GLY A 329 53.21 1.86 -25.37
CA GLY A 329 52.29 2.52 -24.43
C GLY A 329 51.04 1.70 -24.07
N ASP A 330 50.78 0.60 -24.75
CA ASP A 330 49.64 -0.27 -24.46
C ASP A 330 49.87 -1.12 -23.19
N ASN A 331 48.78 -1.47 -22.51
CA ASN A 331 48.76 -2.48 -21.46
C ASN A 331 47.63 -3.49 -21.69
N LEU A 332 47.68 -4.66 -21.03
CA LEU A 332 46.72 -5.73 -21.31
C LEU A 332 45.28 -5.32 -21.00
N SER A 333 45.07 -4.45 -20.00
CA SER A 333 43.75 -3.94 -19.62
C SER A 333 43.14 -3.04 -20.70
N SER A 334 43.93 -2.13 -21.28
CA SER A 334 43.46 -1.23 -22.33
C SER A 334 43.18 -1.99 -23.63
N ILE A 335 43.97 -3.02 -23.94
CA ILE A 335 43.75 -3.88 -25.10
C ILE A 335 42.51 -4.76 -24.90
N ALA A 336 42.34 -5.36 -23.72
CA ALA A 336 41.18 -6.20 -23.42
C ALA A 336 39.86 -5.42 -23.51
N ALA A 337 39.82 -4.23 -22.89
CA ALA A 337 38.65 -3.36 -22.92
C ALA A 337 38.29 -2.92 -24.35
N ALA A 338 39.29 -2.57 -25.17
CA ALA A 338 39.07 -2.15 -26.56
C ALA A 338 38.54 -3.27 -27.47
N ASN A 339 38.73 -4.54 -27.08
CA ASN A 339 38.33 -5.72 -27.87
C ASN A 339 37.21 -6.53 -27.20
N GLY A 340 36.53 -5.96 -26.20
CA GLY A 340 35.38 -6.60 -25.54
C GLY A 340 35.72 -7.89 -24.79
N THR A 341 36.96 -8.05 -24.35
CA THR A 341 37.45 -9.23 -23.60
C THR A 341 38.03 -8.80 -22.24
N THR A 342 38.58 -9.74 -21.47
CA THR A 342 39.20 -9.44 -20.17
C THR A 342 40.69 -9.77 -20.15
N VAL A 343 41.43 -9.13 -19.25
CA VAL A 343 42.86 -9.41 -19.00
C VAL A 343 43.08 -10.90 -18.71
N ALA A 344 42.21 -11.50 -17.90
CA ALA A 344 42.31 -12.91 -17.55
C ALA A 344 42.09 -13.82 -18.76
N ALA A 345 41.04 -13.56 -19.56
CA ALA A 345 40.77 -14.31 -20.78
C ALA A 345 41.91 -14.17 -21.80
N MET A 346 42.43 -12.96 -22.02
CA MET A 346 43.59 -12.73 -22.88
C MET A 346 44.86 -13.41 -22.38
N THR A 347 45.08 -13.41 -21.06
CA THR A 347 46.25 -14.06 -20.44
C THR A 347 46.21 -15.56 -20.67
N GLN A 348 45.04 -16.17 -20.50
CA GLN A 348 44.83 -17.59 -20.74
C GLN A 348 44.93 -17.93 -22.23
N LEU A 349 44.28 -17.14 -23.10
CA LEU A 349 44.28 -17.35 -24.56
C LEU A 349 45.69 -17.28 -25.17
N ASN A 350 46.57 -16.46 -24.60
CA ASN A 350 47.94 -16.26 -25.09
C ASN A 350 49.00 -16.97 -24.23
N GLY A 351 48.60 -17.72 -23.20
CA GLY A 351 49.53 -18.38 -22.28
C GLY A 351 50.51 -17.41 -21.60
N LEU A 352 50.08 -16.18 -21.28
CA LEU A 352 50.94 -15.17 -20.68
C LEU A 352 51.20 -15.51 -19.20
N ALA A 353 52.44 -15.83 -18.85
CA ALA A 353 52.81 -16.10 -17.45
C ALA A 353 52.72 -14.86 -16.55
N ASN A 354 52.86 -13.65 -17.14
CA ASN A 354 52.72 -12.39 -16.42
C ASN A 354 51.93 -11.37 -17.27
N PRO A 355 50.67 -11.05 -16.90
CA PRO A 355 49.82 -10.10 -17.62
C PRO A 355 50.40 -8.67 -17.74
N ASN A 356 51.30 -8.29 -16.83
CA ASN A 356 51.92 -6.96 -16.81
C ASN A 356 53.19 -6.87 -17.68
N MET A 357 53.61 -7.96 -18.32
CA MET A 357 54.86 -8.03 -19.07
C MET A 357 54.63 -8.34 -20.55
N ILE A 358 53.90 -7.46 -21.22
CA ILE A 358 53.77 -7.46 -22.69
C ILE A 358 54.75 -6.47 -23.32
N ARG A 359 55.24 -6.78 -24.52
CA ARG A 359 56.23 -5.95 -25.22
C ARG A 359 55.63 -5.31 -26.46
N ALA A 360 55.98 -4.06 -26.73
CA ALA A 360 55.63 -3.42 -27.99
C ALA A 360 56.18 -4.26 -29.17
N GLY A 361 55.33 -4.53 -30.16
CA GLY A 361 55.58 -5.44 -31.28
C GLY A 361 55.14 -6.89 -31.03
N GLN A 362 54.68 -7.26 -29.84
CA GLN A 362 54.14 -8.59 -29.54
C GLN A 362 52.73 -8.72 -30.11
N THR A 363 52.44 -9.82 -30.84
CA THR A 363 51.09 -10.13 -31.31
C THR A 363 50.36 -10.99 -30.29
N LEU A 364 49.15 -10.57 -29.92
CA LEU A 364 48.27 -11.24 -28.96
C LEU A 364 46.94 -11.59 -29.61
N CYS A 365 46.40 -12.75 -29.30
CA CYS A 365 45.04 -13.17 -29.59
C CYS A 365 44.07 -12.48 -28.63
N VAL A 366 43.04 -11.85 -29.17
CA VAL A 366 42.07 -11.09 -28.37
C VAL A 366 40.67 -11.70 -28.40
N GLN A 367 40.40 -12.61 -29.35
CA GLN A 367 39.14 -13.35 -29.48
C GLN A 367 39.36 -14.76 -30.03
#